data_AF-A0A934D4D1-F1
#
_entry.id   AF-A0A934D4D1-F1
#
_cell.length_a   1.000
_cell.length_b   1.000
_cell.length_c   1.000
_cell.angle_alpha   90.00
_cell.angle_beta   90.00
_cell.angle_gamma   90.00
#
_symmetry.space_group_name_H-M   'P 1'
#
loop_
_entity.id
_entity.type
_entity.pdbx_description
1 polymer ?
#
loop_
_entity_poly.entity_id
_entity_poly.type
_entity_poly.pdbx_seq_one_letter_code
_entity_poly.pdbx_strand_id
1 'polypeptide(L)'
;MPAYRPGASPDDPRIELLRDGSPREILARLAEGDPLGIRRLAAELVARGAWLIDAERLSHRALARIAFEARRRAPNVALDPWLELQLETAAHELNEEQREELFARRPIETSPDVEFYRTLADAMQVDIGLVRVVCVRANRLPEDRRRVFHALAVRRLSVDDCVRAGLGSERRVLELFAQATLAITATLEQFKDGRSEGEVAS
;
A
#
# COMPACT_ATOMS: atom_id res chain seq x y z
N MET A 1 -4.74 2.78 -20.01
CA MET A 1 -4.22 1.40 -20.02
C MET A 1 -2.71 1.48 -19.98
N PRO A 2 -2.01 0.80 -19.06
CA PRO A 2 -0.55 0.77 -19.11
C PRO A 2 -0.13 0.10 -20.42
N ALA A 3 0.87 0.68 -21.09
CA ALA A 3 1.51 0.02 -22.22
C ALA A 3 2.02 -1.34 -21.74
N TYR A 4 1.57 -2.41 -22.38
CA TYR A 4 2.12 -3.76 -22.21
C TYR A 4 3.65 -3.64 -22.31
N ARG A 5 4.36 -3.77 -21.18
CA ARG A 5 5.80 -4.03 -21.22
C ARG A 5 5.91 -5.50 -21.61
N PRO A 6 6.52 -5.84 -22.75
CA PRO A 6 6.76 -7.24 -23.09
C PRO A 6 7.51 -7.85 -21.90
N GLY A 7 6.84 -8.80 -21.23
CA GLY A 7 7.39 -9.45 -20.04
C GLY A 7 8.77 -9.97 -20.41
N ALA A 8 9.77 -9.65 -19.58
CA ALA A 8 11.15 -9.98 -19.89
C ALA A 8 11.29 -11.45 -20.34
N SER A 9 12.09 -11.64 -21.39
CA SER A 9 12.40 -12.96 -21.97
C SER A 9 12.79 -13.95 -20.88
N PRO A 10 12.56 -15.27 -21.04
CA PRO A 10 13.15 -16.29 -20.18
C PRO A 10 14.67 -16.14 -19.97
N ASP A 11 15.34 -15.40 -20.87
CA ASP A 11 16.77 -15.06 -20.85
C ASP A 11 17.11 -13.74 -20.13
N ASP A 12 16.19 -13.17 -19.34
CA ASP A 12 16.47 -11.96 -18.56
C ASP A 12 17.61 -12.24 -17.55
N PRO A 13 18.75 -11.53 -17.64
CA PRO A 13 19.88 -11.76 -16.74
C PRO A 13 19.53 -11.53 -15.27
N ARG A 14 18.48 -10.76 -14.97
CA ARG A 14 17.98 -10.56 -13.60
C ARG A 14 17.47 -11.86 -12.96
N ILE A 15 17.10 -12.86 -13.77
CA ILE A 15 16.64 -14.16 -13.26
C ILE A 15 17.78 -14.89 -12.53
N GLU A 16 19.04 -14.70 -12.92
CA GLU A 16 20.19 -15.33 -12.24
C GLU A 16 20.31 -14.89 -10.77
N LEU A 17 19.85 -13.68 -10.43
CA LEU A 17 19.82 -13.17 -9.06
C LEU A 17 18.88 -13.99 -8.16
N LEU A 18 17.91 -14.69 -8.75
CA LEU A 18 16.91 -15.50 -8.07
C LEU A 18 17.25 -16.99 -8.08
N ARG A 19 18.30 -17.39 -8.82
CA ARG A 19 18.75 -18.78 -8.90
C ARG A 19 19.71 -19.10 -7.77
N ASP A 20 19.63 -20.36 -7.37
CA ASP A 20 20.49 -21.03 -6.38
C ASP A 20 20.54 -20.35 -5.01
N GLY A 21 20.90 -21.13 -3.99
CA GLY A 21 20.97 -20.64 -2.61
C GLY A 21 19.64 -20.61 -1.85
N SER A 22 19.78 -20.25 -0.58
CA SER A 22 18.71 -20.07 0.38
C SER A 22 18.01 -18.71 0.20
N PRO A 23 16.76 -18.54 0.69
CA PRO A 23 16.10 -17.23 0.72
C PRO A 23 16.96 -16.12 1.34
N ARG A 24 17.78 -16.45 2.34
CA ARG A 24 18.69 -15.48 2.96
C ARG A 24 19.79 -15.00 2.01
N GLU A 25 20.37 -15.90 1.23
CA GLU A 25 21.40 -15.57 0.24
C GLU A 25 20.83 -14.81 -0.95
N ILE A 26 19.61 -15.16 -1.40
CA ILE A 26 18.88 -14.40 -2.42
C ILE A 26 18.58 -12.99 -1.89
N LEU A 27 18.03 -12.86 -0.69
CA LEU A 27 17.72 -11.56 -0.10
C LEU A 27 18.97 -10.68 0.03
N ALA A 28 20.11 -11.23 0.46
CA ALA A 28 21.36 -10.50 0.55
C ALA A 28 21.79 -9.91 -0.80
N ARG A 29 21.70 -10.71 -1.89
CA ARG A 29 21.97 -10.24 -3.26
C ARG A 29 21.01 -9.13 -3.71
N LEU A 30 19.73 -9.24 -3.36
CA LEU A 30 18.71 -8.27 -3.78
C LEU A 30 18.74 -6.96 -2.97
N ALA A 31 19.16 -7.02 -1.70
CA ALA A 31 19.27 -5.85 -0.84
C ALA A 31 20.41 -4.90 -1.27
N GLU A 32 21.44 -5.44 -1.93
CA GLU A 32 22.57 -4.68 -2.44
C GLU A 32 22.21 -3.99 -3.76
N GLY A 33 21.97 -2.68 -3.73
CA GLY A 33 21.83 -1.85 -4.93
C GLY A 33 20.47 -1.92 -5.66
N ASP A 34 19.49 -2.68 -5.17
CA ASP A 34 18.16 -2.84 -5.78
C ASP A 34 18.20 -3.27 -7.27
N PRO A 35 18.84 -4.41 -7.59
CA PRO A 35 19.09 -4.82 -8.98
C PRO A 35 17.81 -5.17 -9.75
N LEU A 36 16.69 -5.39 -9.06
CA LEU A 36 15.37 -5.63 -9.65
C LEU A 36 14.51 -4.35 -9.73
N GLY A 37 14.96 -3.24 -9.15
CA GLY A 37 14.21 -1.98 -9.12
C GLY A 37 12.94 -2.03 -8.26
N ILE A 38 12.91 -2.86 -7.22
CA ILE A 38 11.76 -3.08 -6.34
C ILE A 38 11.35 -1.80 -5.63
N ARG A 39 12.28 -0.93 -5.23
CA ARG A 39 11.92 0.34 -4.57
C ARG A 39 11.10 1.24 -5.49
N ARG A 40 11.54 1.38 -6.75
CA ARG A 40 10.79 2.14 -7.76
C ARG A 40 9.43 1.50 -8.04
N LEU A 41 9.39 0.18 -8.21
CA LEU A 41 8.14 -0.55 -8.48
C LEU A 41 7.15 -0.46 -7.29
N ALA A 42 7.62 -0.48 -6.05
CA ALA A 42 6.81 -0.30 -4.86
C ALA A 42 6.19 1.11 -4.81
N ALA A 43 7.01 2.15 -5.04
CA ALA A 43 6.52 3.52 -5.11
C ALA A 43 5.49 3.72 -6.24
N GLU A 44 5.73 3.14 -7.42
CA GLU A 44 4.80 3.16 -8.54
C GLU A 44 3.49 2.43 -8.21
N LEU A 45 3.54 1.29 -7.52
CA LEU A 45 2.36 0.55 -7.08
C LEU A 45 1.55 1.35 -6.06
N VAL A 46 2.19 1.91 -5.04
CA VAL A 46 1.53 2.76 -4.03
C VAL A 46 0.85 3.95 -4.69
N ALA A 47 1.55 4.66 -5.58
CA ALA A 47 1.01 5.82 -6.28
C ALA A 47 -0.14 5.46 -7.23
N ARG A 48 0.02 4.41 -8.05
CA ARG A 48 -1.01 3.95 -9.01
C ARG A 48 -2.25 3.42 -8.31
N GLY A 49 -2.04 2.58 -7.28
CA GLY A 49 -3.11 1.95 -6.52
C GLY A 49 -3.74 2.84 -5.47
N ALA A 50 -3.16 4.03 -5.23
CA ALA A 50 -3.55 4.96 -4.16
C ALA A 50 -3.57 4.27 -2.77
N TRP A 51 -2.57 3.44 -2.50
CA TRP A 51 -2.43 2.74 -1.22
C TRP A 51 -1.92 3.70 -0.15
N LEU A 52 -2.51 3.62 1.05
CA LEU A 52 -2.01 4.30 2.25
C LEU A 52 -1.06 3.35 3.00
N ILE A 53 0.08 3.05 2.36
CA ILE A 53 1.13 2.16 2.86
C ILE A 53 2.48 2.85 2.61
N ASP A 54 3.41 2.69 3.53
CA ASP A 54 4.80 3.13 3.34
C ASP A 54 5.46 2.33 2.20
N ALA A 55 5.89 3.03 1.15
CA ALA A 55 6.53 2.42 -0.02
C ALA A 55 7.88 1.77 0.30
N GLU A 56 8.64 2.30 1.25
CA GLU A 56 9.90 1.71 1.69
C GLU A 56 9.63 0.39 2.40
N ARG A 57 8.68 0.35 3.33
CA ARG A 57 8.28 -0.88 4.01
C ARG A 57 7.72 -1.92 3.04
N LEU A 58 6.92 -1.49 2.06
CA LEU A 58 6.44 -2.35 0.98
C LEU A 58 7.61 -2.95 0.20
N SER A 59 8.63 -2.15 -0.14
CA SER A 59 9.80 -2.65 -0.87
C SER A 59 10.56 -3.70 -0.07
N HIS A 60 10.77 -3.50 1.24
CA HIS A 60 11.43 -4.46 2.11
C HIS A 60 10.62 -5.76 2.25
N ARG A 61 9.29 -5.66 2.41
CA ARG A 61 8.41 -6.84 2.43
C ARG A 61 8.47 -7.61 1.13
N ALA A 62 8.38 -6.90 0.00
CA ALA A 62 8.42 -7.52 -1.32
C ALA A 62 9.77 -8.20 -1.57
N LEU A 63 10.91 -7.62 -1.18
CA LEU A 63 12.23 -8.25 -1.29
C LEU A 63 12.29 -9.57 -0.51
N ALA A 64 11.83 -9.58 0.74
CA ALA A 64 11.79 -10.80 1.56
C ALA A 64 10.90 -11.87 0.91
N ARG A 65 9.75 -11.46 0.36
CA ARG A 65 8.80 -12.35 -0.31
C ARG A 65 9.36 -12.92 -1.62
N ILE A 66 9.98 -12.07 -2.45
CA ILE A 66 10.68 -12.45 -3.68
C ILE A 66 11.75 -13.49 -3.36
N ALA A 67 12.57 -13.25 -2.33
CA ALA A 67 13.63 -14.16 -1.95
C ALA A 67 13.10 -15.53 -1.47
N PHE A 68 11.97 -15.54 -0.75
CA PHE A 68 11.33 -16.76 -0.29
C PHE A 68 10.65 -17.55 -1.43
N GLU A 69 9.93 -16.86 -2.32
CA GLU A 69 9.16 -17.47 -3.41
C GLU A 69 9.99 -17.74 -4.68
N ALA A 70 11.22 -17.21 -4.78
CA ALA A 70 12.10 -17.37 -5.94
C ALA A 70 12.22 -18.83 -6.40
N ARG A 71 12.37 -19.78 -5.46
CA ARG A 71 12.51 -21.22 -5.76
C ARG A 71 11.23 -21.87 -6.29
N ARG A 72 10.07 -21.24 -6.06
CA ARG A 72 8.75 -21.74 -6.49
C ARG A 72 8.26 -21.05 -7.75
N ARG A 73 8.99 -20.04 -8.26
CA ARG A 73 8.69 -19.38 -9.52
C ARG A 73 8.77 -20.40 -10.67
N ALA A 74 7.70 -20.52 -11.44
CA ALA A 74 7.70 -21.34 -12.64
C ALA A 74 8.59 -20.70 -13.73
N PRO A 75 9.41 -21.49 -14.44
CA PRO A 75 10.42 -20.97 -15.38
C PRO A 75 9.81 -20.26 -16.59
N ASN A 76 8.56 -20.57 -16.94
CA ASN A 76 7.82 -19.97 -18.06
C ASN A 76 7.08 -18.67 -17.70
N VAL A 77 7.12 -18.22 -16.44
CA VAL A 77 6.48 -16.97 -16.03
C VAL A 77 7.48 -15.82 -16.22
N ALA A 78 7.13 -14.84 -17.03
CA ALA A 78 7.95 -13.64 -17.22
C ALA A 78 8.26 -12.95 -15.88
N LEU A 79 9.47 -12.40 -15.75
CA LEU A 79 9.96 -11.86 -14.49
C LEU A 79 9.12 -10.68 -13.99
N ASP A 80 8.87 -9.67 -14.84
CA ASP A 80 8.20 -8.44 -14.40
C ASP A 80 6.77 -8.67 -13.88
N PRO A 81 5.88 -9.42 -14.56
CA PRO A 81 4.56 -9.74 -14.01
C PRO A 81 4.63 -10.53 -12.70
N TRP A 82 5.63 -11.40 -12.55
CA TRP A 82 5.83 -12.13 -11.30
C TRP A 82 6.26 -11.20 -10.16
N LEU A 83 7.15 -10.24 -10.42
CA LEU A 83 7.56 -9.22 -9.45
C LEU A 83 6.39 -8.30 -9.07
N GLU A 84 5.56 -7.90 -10.03
CA GLU A 84 4.34 -7.12 -9.77
C GLU A 84 3.39 -7.89 -8.83
N LEU A 85 3.15 -9.17 -9.09
CA LEU A 85 2.41 -10.04 -8.19
C LEU A 85 3.08 -10.14 -6.81
N GLN A 86 4.42 -10.15 -6.74
CA GLN A 86 5.15 -10.11 -5.47
C GLN A 86 4.83 -8.87 -4.65
N LEU A 87 4.84 -7.69 -5.29
CA LEU A 87 4.51 -6.42 -4.67
C LEU A 87 3.04 -6.31 -4.26
N GLU A 88 2.10 -6.74 -5.11
CA GLU A 88 0.66 -6.68 -4.81
C GLU A 88 0.32 -7.53 -3.58
N THR A 89 0.83 -8.76 -3.51
CA THR A 89 0.62 -9.61 -2.33
C THR A 89 1.27 -9.02 -1.09
N ALA A 90 2.49 -8.47 -1.20
CA ALA A 90 3.15 -7.79 -0.07
C ALA A 90 2.32 -6.59 0.43
N ALA A 91 1.70 -5.81 -0.46
CA ALA A 91 0.81 -4.72 -0.07
C ALA A 91 -0.45 -5.23 0.66
N HIS A 92 -1.03 -6.34 0.20
CA HIS A 92 -2.15 -6.97 0.90
C HIS A 92 -1.76 -7.48 2.30
N GLU A 93 -0.61 -8.15 2.44
CA GLU A 93 -0.10 -8.61 3.73
C GLU A 93 0.11 -7.45 4.71
N LEU A 94 0.73 -6.35 4.26
CA LEU A 94 0.93 -5.16 5.10
C LEU A 94 -0.40 -4.54 5.53
N ASN A 95 -1.38 -4.46 4.63
CA ASN A 95 -2.71 -3.97 4.98
C ASN A 95 -3.42 -4.87 6.01
N GLU A 96 -3.27 -6.19 5.90
CA GLU A 96 -3.82 -7.12 6.89
C GLU A 96 -3.13 -6.98 8.25
N GLU A 97 -1.80 -6.82 8.29
CA GLU A 97 -1.08 -6.53 9.54
C GLU A 97 -1.60 -5.25 10.21
N GLN A 98 -1.78 -4.17 9.44
CA GLN A 98 -2.32 -2.92 9.98
C GLN A 98 -3.75 -3.10 10.53
N ARG A 99 -4.56 -3.96 9.89
CA ARG A 99 -5.90 -4.32 10.37
C ARG A 99 -5.83 -5.11 11.67
N GLU A 100 -4.90 -6.06 11.77
CA GLU A 100 -4.68 -6.84 12.98
C GLU A 100 -4.17 -5.96 14.14
N GLU A 101 -3.23 -5.05 13.88
CA GLU A 101 -2.76 -4.07 14.87
C GLU A 101 -3.90 -3.19 15.37
N LEU A 102 -4.77 -2.74 14.46
CA LEU A 102 -5.95 -1.95 14.81
C LEU A 102 -6.94 -2.75 15.66
N PHE A 103 -7.25 -3.99 15.26
CA PHE A 103 -8.17 -4.87 15.98
C PHE A 103 -7.65 -5.23 17.38
N ALA A 104 -6.35 -5.51 17.49
CA ALA A 104 -5.66 -5.76 18.75
C ALA A 104 -5.42 -4.50 19.59
N ARG A 105 -5.88 -3.32 19.13
CA ARG A 105 -5.72 -2.01 19.79
C ARG A 105 -4.27 -1.70 20.17
N ARG A 106 -3.29 -2.13 19.35
CA ARG A 106 -1.88 -1.85 19.63
C ARG A 106 -1.59 -0.35 19.56
N PRO A 107 -0.82 0.23 20.49
CA PRO A 107 -0.43 1.64 20.43
C PRO A 107 0.25 1.97 19.10
N ILE A 108 -0.08 3.13 18.51
CA ILE A 108 0.46 3.50 17.20
C ILE A 108 1.95 3.85 17.27
N GLU A 109 2.40 4.30 18.45
CA GLU A 109 3.78 4.64 18.79
C GLU A 109 4.72 3.43 18.72
N THR A 110 4.16 2.22 18.85
CA THR A 110 4.91 0.96 18.77
C THR A 110 4.88 0.34 17.37
N SER A 111 4.14 0.95 16.44
CA SER A 111 4.03 0.44 15.07
C SER A 111 5.33 0.66 14.30
N PRO A 112 5.77 -0.29 13.46
CA PRO A 112 6.85 -0.04 12.52
C PRO A 112 6.52 1.08 11.51
N ASP A 113 5.24 1.43 11.35
CA ASP A 113 4.74 2.46 10.42
C ASP A 113 4.58 3.85 11.08
N VAL A 114 5.09 4.08 12.29
CA VAL A 114 4.78 5.30 13.07
C VAL A 114 5.16 6.61 12.36
N GLU A 115 6.30 6.67 11.68
CA GLU A 115 6.71 7.89 10.96
C GLU A 115 5.86 8.14 9.71
N PHE A 116 5.47 7.07 9.01
CA PHE A 116 4.51 7.15 7.92
C PHE A 116 3.16 7.68 8.41
N TYR A 117 2.68 7.16 9.55
CA TYR A 117 1.45 7.61 10.18
C TYR A 117 1.50 9.07 10.64
N ARG A 118 2.61 9.54 11.21
CA ARG A 118 2.79 10.97 11.54
C ARG A 118 2.71 11.86 10.32
N THR A 119 3.44 11.50 9.27
CA THR A 119 3.46 12.26 8.01
C THR A 119 2.06 12.33 7.40
N LEU A 120 1.33 11.21 7.40
CA LEU A 120 -0.02 11.18 6.86
C LEU A 120 -1.03 11.91 7.74
N ALA A 121 -0.89 11.83 9.06
CA ALA A 121 -1.73 12.56 10.02
C ALA A 121 -1.59 14.07 9.83
N ASP A 122 -0.37 14.58 9.65
CA ASP A 122 -0.11 15.98 9.33
C ASP A 122 -0.71 16.39 7.98
N ALA A 123 -0.44 15.61 6.92
CA ALA A 123 -0.96 15.86 5.58
C ALA A 123 -2.50 15.91 5.54
N MET A 124 -3.15 15.04 6.31
CA MET A 124 -4.61 14.97 6.41
C MET A 124 -5.21 15.87 7.48
N GLN A 125 -4.41 16.46 8.37
CA GLN A 125 -4.84 17.20 9.56
C GLN A 125 -5.78 16.38 10.46
N VAL A 126 -5.42 15.13 10.71
CA VAL A 126 -6.16 14.22 11.60
C VAL A 126 -5.29 13.82 12.78
N ASP A 127 -5.93 13.43 13.87
CA ASP A 127 -5.23 12.86 15.02
C ASP A 127 -4.48 11.58 14.61
N ILE A 128 -3.24 11.43 15.09
CA ILE A 128 -2.40 10.27 14.79
C ILE A 128 -3.07 8.96 15.26
N GLY A 129 -3.81 8.99 16.37
CA GLY A 129 -4.56 7.83 16.87
C GLY A 129 -5.70 7.37 15.95
N LEU A 130 -6.11 8.20 14.99
CA LEU A 130 -7.14 7.89 14.00
C LEU A 130 -6.57 7.51 12.62
N VAL A 131 -5.32 7.86 12.32
CA VAL A 131 -4.76 7.69 10.97
C VAL A 131 -4.67 6.21 10.57
N ARG A 132 -4.38 5.29 11.50
CA ARG A 132 -4.40 3.84 11.22
C ARG A 132 -5.80 3.38 10.79
N VAL A 133 -6.86 3.88 11.42
CA VAL A 133 -8.26 3.57 11.06
C VAL A 133 -8.54 4.03 9.64
N VAL A 134 -8.11 5.26 9.31
CA VAL A 134 -8.22 5.83 7.96
C VAL A 134 -7.49 4.95 6.95
N CYS A 135 -6.24 4.57 7.20
CA CYS A 135 -5.45 3.71 6.30
C CYS A 135 -6.16 2.38 6.02
N VAL A 136 -6.49 1.64 7.08
CA VAL A 136 -7.16 0.34 6.98
C VAL A 136 -8.48 0.45 6.22
N ARG A 137 -9.25 1.51 6.47
CA ARG A 137 -10.55 1.68 5.83
C ARG A 137 -10.43 2.13 4.38
N ALA A 138 -9.57 3.10 4.08
CA ALA A 138 -9.34 3.62 2.74
C ALA A 138 -8.76 2.55 1.80
N ASN A 139 -7.81 1.74 2.28
CA ASN A 139 -7.21 0.66 1.50
C ASN A 139 -8.23 -0.41 1.06
N ARG A 140 -9.34 -0.57 1.81
CA ARG A 140 -10.44 -1.51 1.48
C ARG A 140 -11.51 -0.92 0.56
N LEU A 141 -11.44 0.36 0.21
CA LEU A 141 -12.36 0.95 -0.75
C LEU A 141 -12.13 0.38 -2.16
N PRO A 142 -13.16 0.33 -3.01
CA PRO A 142 -13.00 0.17 -4.46
C PRO A 142 -11.96 1.17 -5.02
N GLU A 143 -11.19 0.75 -6.03
CA GLU A 143 -10.05 1.52 -6.55
C GLU A 143 -10.43 2.95 -6.96
N ASP A 144 -11.57 3.14 -7.63
CA ASP A 144 -12.04 4.46 -8.07
C ASP A 144 -12.26 5.42 -6.90
N ARG A 145 -12.92 4.95 -5.83
CA ARG A 145 -13.11 5.69 -4.58
C ARG A 145 -11.79 5.96 -3.88
N ARG A 146 -10.91 4.95 -3.79
CA ARG A 146 -9.60 5.07 -3.13
C ARG A 146 -8.72 6.11 -3.84
N ARG A 147 -8.68 6.10 -5.17
CA ARG A 147 -7.93 7.07 -5.98
C ARG A 147 -8.43 8.49 -5.81
N VAL A 148 -9.75 8.70 -5.84
CA VAL A 148 -10.35 10.02 -5.61
C VAL A 148 -10.09 10.49 -4.18
N PHE A 149 -10.27 9.63 -3.18
CA PHE A 149 -9.96 9.95 -1.79
C PHE A 149 -8.50 10.37 -1.61
N HIS A 150 -7.56 9.59 -2.13
CA HIS A 150 -6.15 9.90 -2.07
C HIS A 150 -5.81 11.23 -2.77
N ALA A 151 -6.39 11.49 -3.95
CA ALA A 151 -6.16 12.72 -4.69
C ALA A 151 -6.61 13.97 -3.90
N LEU A 152 -7.82 13.94 -3.32
CA LEU A 152 -8.40 15.10 -2.64
C LEU A 152 -7.95 15.23 -1.18
N ALA A 153 -7.96 14.13 -0.41
CA ALA A 153 -7.68 14.18 1.03
C ALA A 153 -6.17 14.12 1.35
N VAL A 154 -5.40 13.33 0.60
CA VAL A 154 -3.97 13.10 0.89
C VAL A 154 -3.09 14.05 0.08
N ARG A 155 -3.32 14.12 -1.25
CA ARG A 155 -2.53 14.98 -2.14
C ARG A 155 -3.03 16.42 -2.22
N ARG A 156 -4.18 16.73 -1.61
CA ARG A 156 -4.80 18.07 -1.58
C ARG A 156 -4.99 18.68 -2.99
N LEU A 157 -5.26 17.84 -3.99
CA LEU A 157 -5.59 18.29 -5.34
C LEU A 157 -6.98 18.95 -5.36
N SER A 158 -7.20 19.85 -6.31
CA SER A 158 -8.54 20.38 -6.58
C SER A 158 -9.40 19.35 -7.33
N VAL A 159 -10.71 19.56 -7.36
CA VAL A 159 -11.62 18.75 -8.19
C VAL A 159 -11.26 18.88 -9.68
N ASP A 160 -10.91 20.08 -10.13
CA ASP A 160 -10.47 20.33 -11.50
C ASP A 160 -9.20 19.55 -11.86
N ASP A 161 -8.23 19.47 -10.94
CA ASP A 161 -7.03 18.63 -11.12
C ASP A 161 -7.39 17.15 -11.27
N CYS A 162 -8.35 16.67 -10.48
CA CYS A 162 -8.84 15.30 -10.56
C CYS A 162 -9.51 15.01 -11.91
N VAL A 163 -10.31 15.95 -12.42
CA VAL A 163 -10.94 15.86 -13.74
C VAL A 163 -9.88 15.84 -14.84
N ARG A 164 -8.90 16.76 -14.79
CA ARG A 164 -7.77 16.81 -15.74
C ARG A 164 -6.91 15.55 -15.72
N ALA A 165 -6.75 14.93 -14.55
CA ALA A 165 -6.05 13.67 -14.38
C ALA A 165 -6.86 12.44 -14.84
N GLY A 166 -8.10 12.63 -15.32
CA GLY A 166 -8.95 11.56 -15.84
C GLY A 166 -9.61 10.70 -14.77
N LEU A 167 -9.82 11.22 -13.55
CA LEU A 167 -10.53 10.49 -12.49
C LEU A 167 -12.06 10.48 -12.67
N GLY A 168 -12.59 11.20 -13.66
CA GLY A 168 -14.01 11.26 -14.00
C GLY A 168 -14.48 12.70 -14.24
N SER A 169 -15.79 12.87 -14.43
CA SER A 169 -16.41 14.19 -14.41
C SER A 169 -16.43 14.78 -13.00
N GLU A 170 -16.57 16.09 -12.87
CA GLU A 170 -16.67 16.80 -11.58
C GLU A 170 -17.69 16.14 -10.64
N ARG A 171 -18.93 15.92 -11.13
CA ARG A 171 -19.99 15.23 -10.38
C ARG A 171 -19.53 13.85 -9.91
N ARG A 172 -18.89 13.06 -10.77
CA ARG A 172 -18.42 11.71 -10.42
C ARG A 172 -17.32 11.75 -9.36
N VAL A 173 -16.39 12.70 -9.46
CA VAL A 173 -15.32 12.90 -8.46
C VAL A 173 -15.93 13.24 -7.10
N LEU A 174 -16.86 14.20 -7.04
CA LEU A 174 -17.54 14.58 -5.80
C LEU A 174 -18.34 13.40 -5.20
N GLU A 175 -19.07 12.65 -6.01
CA GLU A 175 -19.82 11.47 -5.57
C GLU A 175 -18.90 10.39 -4.98
N LEU A 176 -17.80 10.09 -5.67
CA LEU A 176 -16.82 9.10 -5.21
C LEU A 176 -16.16 9.54 -3.90
N PHE A 177 -15.83 10.83 -3.79
CA PHE A 177 -15.23 11.39 -2.58
C PHE A 177 -16.19 11.35 -1.39
N ALA A 178 -17.45 11.72 -1.61
CA ALA A 178 -18.49 11.65 -0.57
C ALA A 178 -18.69 10.20 -0.09
N GLN A 179 -18.75 9.23 -1.02
CA GLN A 179 -18.86 7.81 -0.68
C GLN A 179 -17.65 7.29 0.11
N ALA A 180 -16.43 7.68 -0.28
CA ALA A 180 -15.22 7.32 0.45
C ALA A 180 -15.21 7.91 1.86
N THR A 181 -15.53 9.21 1.98
CA THR A 181 -15.54 9.93 3.26
C THR A 181 -16.60 9.39 4.20
N LEU A 182 -17.81 9.10 3.72
CA LEU A 182 -18.86 8.48 4.51
C LEU A 182 -18.42 7.11 5.05
N ALA A 183 -17.81 6.28 4.19
CA ALA A 183 -17.32 4.96 4.59
C ALA A 183 -16.20 5.01 5.63
N ILE A 184 -15.35 6.04 5.60
CA ILE A 184 -14.27 6.26 6.57
C ILE A 184 -14.81 6.83 7.88
N THR A 185 -15.67 7.84 7.80
CA THR A 185 -16.25 8.53 8.98
C THR A 185 -17.08 7.57 9.83
N ALA A 186 -17.91 6.74 9.20
CA ALA A 186 -18.69 5.73 9.92
C ALA A 186 -17.80 4.73 10.71
N THR A 187 -16.62 4.40 10.19
CA THR A 187 -15.65 3.54 10.90
C THR A 187 -14.96 4.30 12.04
N LEU A 188 -14.67 5.59 11.86
CA LEU A 188 -14.09 6.43 12.91
C LEU A 188 -15.04 6.62 14.09
N GLU A 189 -16.33 6.81 13.84
CA GLU A 189 -17.37 6.92 14.88
C GLU A 189 -17.45 5.63 15.71
N GLN A 190 -17.57 4.47 15.04
CA GLN A 190 -17.56 3.16 15.71
C GLN A 190 -16.31 2.93 16.56
N PHE A 191 -15.15 3.38 16.06
CA PHE A 191 -13.89 3.23 16.78
C PHE A 191 -13.80 4.16 18.01
N LYS A 192 -14.35 5.37 17.94
CA LYS A 192 -14.42 6.30 19.07
C LYS A 192 -15.38 5.77 20.14
N ASP A 193 -16.55 5.27 19.75
CA ASP A 193 -17.54 4.74 20.68
C ASP A 193 -17.00 3.51 21.43
N GLY A 194 -16.27 2.63 20.75
CA GLY A 194 -15.63 1.46 21.35
C GLY A 194 -14.42 1.77 22.27
N ARG A 195 -13.90 3.00 22.28
CA ARG A 195 -12.92 3.48 23.29
C ARG A 195 -13.63 3.94 24.56
N SER A 196 -14.75 4.63 24.43
CA SER A 196 -15.54 5.14 25.55
C SER A 196 -16.02 4.05 26.51
N GLU A 197 -16.30 2.84 26.02
CA GLU A 197 -16.72 1.71 26.86
C GLU A 197 -15.58 1.07 27.68
N GLY A 198 -14.32 1.30 27.32
CA GLY A 198 -13.15 0.72 28.00
C GLY A 198 -12.50 1.64 29.05
N GLU A 199 -12.72 2.95 28.99
CA GLU A 199 -12.10 3.94 29.88
C GLU A 199 -12.91 4.23 31.17
N VAL A 200 -14.14 3.73 31.29
CA VAL A 200 -14.97 3.92 32.51
C VAL A 200 -14.68 2.87 33.60
N ALA A 201 -13.78 1.92 33.33
CA ALA A 201 -13.46 0.80 34.24
C ALA A 201 -12.08 0.91 34.92
N SER A 202 -11.52 2.11 35.08
CA SER A 202 -10.25 2.32 35.79
C SER A 202 -10.33 3.46 36.80
#